data_AF-A0AAV0QFI6-F1
#
_entry.id   AF-A0AAV0QFI6-F1
#
_cell.length_a   1.000
_cell.length_b   1.000
_cell.length_c   1.000
_cell.angle_alpha   90.00
_cell.angle_beta   90.00
_cell.angle_gamma   90.00
#
_symmetry.space_group_name_H-M   'P 1'
#
loop_
_entity.id
_entity.type
_entity.pdbx_description
1 polymer ?
#
loop_
_entity_poly.entity_id
_entity_poly.type
_entity_poly.pdbx_seq_one_letter_code
_entity_poly.pdbx_strand_id
1 'polypeptide(L)'
;MFDMEYARWLEDDLRHMSELRAGLHAHLSDSDLRITVDRYISHYDEIFRLKGVTAKSDVFHLITGVWATPAERCFLWMGGFRPSELIKVIILFFKQMLISQLDPLTEQQVMGIYSLQHSSQQAEEALSQGLDQLQQSLVDTIAGGPVIDGMQQMAVALGKLANLEGFVRQADNLRQQTLHQLRRILTVRQAARCFLVIGEYYGRLRALSSLWASRPRDTLMGDENSCQTTTDLQMVQPSQSHFTNF
;
A
#
# COMPACT_ATOMS: atom_id res chain seq x y z
N MET A 1 12.00 11.75 4.03
CA MET A 1 11.13 12.36 5.06
C MET A 1 9.81 11.61 5.13
N PHE A 2 9.12 11.40 4.00
CA PHE A 2 7.86 10.63 3.95
C PHE A 2 7.95 9.24 4.60
N ASP A 3 8.93 8.42 4.23
CA ASP A 3 9.08 7.05 4.79
C ASP A 3 9.08 7.02 6.34
N MET A 4 9.77 7.96 6.98
CA MET A 4 9.86 8.05 8.44
C MET A 4 8.52 8.46 9.06
N GLU A 5 7.85 9.45 8.47
CA GLU A 5 6.54 9.88 8.95
C GLU A 5 5.46 8.83 8.68
N TYR A 6 5.56 8.09 7.57
CA TYR A 6 4.68 6.95 7.30
C TYR A 6 4.91 5.82 8.31
N ALA A 7 6.15 5.50 8.65
CA ALA A 7 6.45 4.50 9.69
C ALA A 7 5.85 4.89 11.05
N ARG A 8 5.98 6.16 11.46
CA ARG A 8 5.34 6.69 12.68
C ARG A 8 3.81 6.61 12.60
N TRP A 9 3.25 6.98 11.44
CA TRP A 9 1.81 6.87 11.19
C TRP A 9 1.32 5.43 11.39
N LEU A 10 2.08 4.42 10.93
CA LEU A 10 1.75 3.01 11.17
C LEU A 10 1.78 2.60 12.64
N GLU A 11 2.75 3.10 13.41
CA GLU A 11 2.82 2.84 14.86
C GLU A 11 1.61 3.44 15.58
N ASP A 12 1.23 4.67 15.21
CA ASP A 12 0.05 5.35 15.75
C ASP A 12 -1.27 4.65 15.33
N ASP A 13 -1.35 4.12 14.10
CA ASP A 13 -2.49 3.34 13.59
C ASP A 13 -2.80 2.13 14.50
N LEU A 14 -1.75 1.40 14.91
CA LEU A 14 -1.87 0.27 15.85
C LEU A 14 -2.41 0.71 17.22
N ARG A 15 -1.97 1.88 17.71
CA ARG A 15 -2.48 2.46 18.97
C ARG A 15 -3.96 2.81 18.83
N HIS A 16 -4.35 3.49 17.76
CA HIS A 16 -5.75 3.85 17.54
C HIS A 16 -6.66 2.64 17.35
N MET A 17 -6.21 1.60 16.64
CA MET A 17 -6.95 0.33 16.56
C MET A 17 -7.15 -0.30 17.94
N SER A 18 -6.14 -0.23 18.81
CA SER A 18 -6.24 -0.74 20.17
C SER A 18 -7.25 0.05 21.02
N GLU A 19 -7.26 1.38 20.87
CA GLU A 19 -8.26 2.26 21.51
C GLU A 19 -9.69 1.97 21.03
N LEU A 20 -9.90 1.81 19.71
CA LEU A 20 -11.21 1.45 19.14
C LEU A 20 -11.70 0.10 19.67
N ARG A 21 -10.82 -0.90 19.70
CA ARG A 21 -11.15 -2.24 20.23
C ARG A 21 -11.51 -2.17 21.70
N ALA A 22 -10.70 -1.48 22.52
CA ALA A 22 -10.97 -1.29 23.93
C ALA A 22 -12.30 -0.54 24.17
N GLY A 23 -12.58 0.51 23.40
CA GLY A 23 -13.82 1.27 23.51
C GLY A 23 -15.07 0.45 23.21
N LEU A 24 -15.00 -0.46 22.23
CA LEU A 24 -16.09 -1.40 21.94
C LEU A 24 -16.27 -2.45 23.04
N HIS A 25 -15.18 -3.00 23.59
CA HIS A 25 -15.22 -4.03 24.64
C HIS A 25 -15.70 -3.47 25.98
N ALA A 26 -15.27 -2.25 26.33
CA ALA A 26 -15.69 -1.56 27.55
C ALA A 26 -17.11 -1.01 27.48
N HIS A 27 -17.83 -1.22 26.37
CA HIS A 27 -19.17 -0.69 26.12
C HIS A 27 -19.28 0.81 26.38
N LEU A 28 -18.30 1.59 25.89
CA LEU A 28 -18.33 3.05 25.99
C LEU A 28 -19.66 3.61 25.48
N SER A 29 -20.05 4.75 26.04
CA SER A 29 -21.20 5.51 25.55
C SER A 29 -20.98 5.88 24.07
N ASP A 30 -22.06 6.08 23.32
CA ASP A 30 -21.96 6.47 21.91
C ASP A 30 -21.23 7.81 21.72
N SER A 31 -21.29 8.70 22.73
CA SER A 31 -20.55 9.96 22.75
C SER A 31 -19.03 9.73 22.89
N ASP A 32 -18.61 8.91 23.86
CA ASP A 32 -17.19 8.65 24.08
C ASP A 32 -16.58 7.83 22.93
N LEU A 33 -17.33 6.86 22.41
CA LEU A 33 -16.90 6.09 21.25
C LEU A 33 -16.79 6.97 20.00
N ARG A 34 -17.65 7.98 19.85
CA ARG A 34 -17.58 8.93 18.74
C ARG A 34 -16.27 9.71 18.76
N ILE A 35 -15.80 10.12 19.93
CA ILE A 35 -14.50 10.79 20.07
C ILE A 35 -13.37 9.90 19.54
N THR A 36 -13.38 8.61 19.90
CA THR A 36 -12.35 7.65 19.43
C THR A 36 -12.44 7.41 17.92
N VAL A 37 -13.65 7.26 17.37
CA VAL A 37 -13.87 7.10 15.92
C VAL A 37 -13.42 8.34 15.14
N ASP A 38 -13.82 9.53 15.58
CA ASP A 38 -13.48 10.78 14.90
C ASP A 38 -11.95 11.05 14.98
N ARG A 39 -11.29 10.64 16.07
CA ARG A 39 -9.82 10.65 16.17
C ARG A 39 -9.16 9.74 15.14
N TYR A 40 -9.68 8.53 14.95
CA TYR A 40 -9.12 7.59 13.97
C TYR A 40 -9.34 8.04 12.52
N ILE A 41 -10.46 8.71 12.23
CA ILE A 41 -10.69 9.32 10.91
C ILE A 41 -9.69 10.46 10.68
N SER A 42 -9.48 11.29 11.70
CA SER A 42 -8.48 12.37 11.63
C SER A 42 -7.06 11.82 11.42
N HIS A 43 -6.77 10.63 11.94
CA HIS A 43 -5.51 9.92 11.67
C HIS A 43 -5.36 9.56 10.18
N TYR A 44 -6.43 9.09 9.51
CA TYR A 44 -6.40 8.92 8.06
C TYR A 44 -6.28 10.24 7.28
N ASP A 45 -6.92 11.31 7.75
CA ASP A 45 -6.78 12.63 7.12
C ASP A 45 -5.31 13.10 7.11
N GLU A 46 -4.56 12.79 8.17
CA GLU A 46 -3.15 13.14 8.28
C GLU A 46 -2.27 12.43 7.25
N ILE A 47 -2.49 11.12 6.98
CA ILE A 47 -1.70 10.43 5.95
C ILE A 47 -2.00 10.99 4.55
N PHE A 48 -3.26 11.33 4.25
CA PHE A 48 -3.58 11.98 2.95
C PHE A 48 -2.93 13.36 2.84
N ARG A 49 -2.87 14.12 3.94
CA ARG A 49 -2.16 15.41 3.98
C ARG A 49 -0.66 15.22 3.73
N LEU A 50 -0.03 14.27 4.40
CA LEU A 50 1.39 13.95 4.25
C LEU A 50 1.72 13.51 2.82
N LYS A 51 0.88 12.66 2.22
CA LYS A 51 0.98 12.28 0.82
C LYS A 51 0.81 13.47 -0.11
N GLY A 52 -0.16 14.35 0.16
CA GLY A 52 -0.36 15.57 -0.63
C GLY A 52 0.87 16.49 -0.65
N VAL A 53 1.58 16.62 0.48
CA VAL A 53 2.86 17.36 0.52
C VAL A 53 3.93 16.66 -0.30
N THR A 54 4.05 15.35 -0.14
CA THR A 54 5.07 14.53 -0.84
C THR A 54 4.84 14.50 -2.34
N ALA A 55 3.58 14.44 -2.80
CA ALA A 55 3.23 14.41 -4.21
C ALA A 55 3.72 15.65 -4.97
N LYS A 56 3.70 16.83 -4.30
CA LYS A 56 4.17 18.09 -4.89
C LYS A 56 5.67 18.12 -5.12
N SER A 57 6.45 17.44 -4.28
CA SER A 57 7.90 17.40 -4.38
C SER A 57 8.41 16.18 -5.17
N ASP A 58 7.78 15.02 -4.98
CA ASP A 58 8.17 13.75 -5.56
C ASP A 58 6.97 12.77 -5.59
N VAL A 59 6.19 12.84 -6.67
CA VAL A 59 5.07 11.93 -6.90
C VAL A 59 5.53 10.47 -7.13
N PHE A 60 6.72 10.27 -7.67
CA PHE A 60 7.24 8.92 -7.93
C PHE A 60 7.56 8.21 -6.63
N HIS A 61 8.04 8.91 -5.61
CA HIS A 61 8.20 8.33 -4.28
C HIS A 61 6.88 7.76 -3.73
N LEU A 62 5.73 8.37 -4.02
CA LEU A 62 4.42 7.81 -3.63
C LEU A 62 3.99 6.62 -4.48
N ILE A 63 4.37 6.54 -5.75
CA ILE A 63 3.95 5.45 -6.65
C ILE A 63 4.88 4.23 -6.49
N THR A 64 6.19 4.46 -6.44
CA THR A 64 7.24 3.43 -6.53
C THR A 64 8.22 3.42 -5.36
N GLY A 65 8.12 4.36 -4.41
CA GLY A 65 9.08 4.50 -3.30
C GLY A 65 9.03 3.39 -2.26
N VAL A 66 10.05 3.31 -1.40
CA VAL A 66 10.29 2.17 -0.51
C VAL A 66 9.33 2.06 0.68
N TRP A 67 8.49 3.08 0.93
CA TRP A 67 7.46 3.06 1.97
C TRP A 67 6.48 1.88 1.87
N ALA A 68 6.29 1.32 0.67
CA ALA A 68 5.49 0.12 0.44
C ALA A 68 6.36 -1.00 -0.17
N THR A 69 6.21 -2.21 0.36
CA THR A 69 6.94 -3.37 -0.18
C THR A 69 6.43 -3.73 -1.57
N PRO A 70 7.21 -4.50 -2.37
CA PRO A 70 6.73 -5.00 -3.66
C PRO A 70 5.44 -5.82 -3.56
N ALA A 71 5.25 -6.59 -2.48
CA ALA A 71 4.06 -7.39 -2.26
C ALA A 71 2.83 -6.53 -1.93
N GLU A 72 2.98 -5.52 -1.08
CA GLU A 72 1.91 -4.58 -0.76
C GLU A 72 1.49 -3.76 -1.98
N ARG A 73 2.46 -3.39 -2.83
CA ARG A 73 2.24 -2.59 -4.03
C ARG A 73 1.29 -3.25 -5.03
N CYS A 74 1.19 -4.59 -5.05
CA CYS A 74 0.21 -5.30 -5.87
C CYS A 74 -1.25 -4.94 -5.56
N PHE A 75 -1.52 -4.38 -4.38
CA PHE A 75 -2.86 -3.99 -3.92
C PHE A 75 -3.08 -2.47 -3.97
N LEU A 76 -2.09 -1.71 -4.43
CA LEU A 76 -2.18 -0.26 -4.55
C LEU A 76 -2.67 0.14 -5.94
N TRP A 77 -3.53 1.15 -5.97
CA TRP A 77 -4.01 1.86 -7.13
C TRP A 77 -3.59 3.33 -6.98
N MET A 78 -2.81 3.91 -7.91
CA MET A 78 -2.36 5.32 -7.81
C MET A 78 -1.80 5.72 -6.42
N GLY A 79 -0.90 4.90 -5.87
CA GLY A 79 -0.20 5.17 -4.60
C GLY A 79 -1.01 4.92 -3.32
N GLY A 80 -2.17 4.27 -3.37
CA GLY A 80 -2.96 3.93 -2.18
C GLY A 80 -4.00 2.86 -2.46
N PHE A 81 -4.91 2.59 -1.52
CA PHE A 81 -5.95 1.58 -1.75
C PHE A 81 -6.97 1.99 -2.81
N ARG A 82 -7.66 1.03 -3.42
CA ARG A 82 -8.79 1.31 -4.30
C ARG A 82 -10.09 1.40 -3.47
N PRO A 83 -10.79 2.55 -3.42
CA PRO A 83 -11.97 2.74 -2.58
C PRO A 83 -13.08 1.68 -2.77
N SER A 84 -13.41 1.30 -4.00
CA SER A 84 -14.43 0.30 -4.33
C SER A 84 -14.07 -1.08 -3.78
N GLU A 85 -12.80 -1.48 -3.84
CA GLU A 85 -12.30 -2.74 -3.26
C GLU A 85 -12.32 -2.70 -1.72
N LEU A 86 -11.98 -1.56 -1.12
CA LEU A 86 -12.12 -1.39 0.33
C LEU A 86 -13.57 -1.55 0.77
N ILE A 87 -14.51 -0.95 0.03
CA ILE A 87 -15.94 -1.10 0.31
C ILE A 87 -16.39 -2.55 0.16
N LYS A 88 -15.86 -3.32 -0.81
CA LYS A 88 -16.15 -4.77 -0.90
C LYS A 88 -15.75 -5.51 0.37
N VAL A 89 -14.56 -5.25 0.92
CA VAL A 89 -14.10 -5.84 2.19
C VAL A 89 -15.07 -5.51 3.32
N ILE A 90 -15.54 -4.26 3.40
CA ILE A 90 -16.50 -3.81 4.42
C ILE A 90 -17.87 -4.50 4.25
N ILE A 91 -18.38 -4.63 3.02
CA ILE A 91 -19.62 -5.34 2.73
C ILE A 91 -19.50 -6.81 3.16
N LEU A 92 -18.39 -7.48 2.86
CA LEU A 92 -18.15 -8.87 3.27
C LEU A 92 -18.15 -9.00 4.79
N PHE A 93 -17.52 -8.05 5.50
CA PHE A 93 -17.52 -8.01 6.95
C PHE A 93 -18.94 -7.86 7.54
N PHE A 94 -19.72 -6.89 7.07
CA PHE A 94 -21.08 -6.70 7.58
C PHE A 94 -22.02 -7.84 7.21
N LYS A 95 -21.80 -8.50 6.06
CA LYS A 95 -22.52 -9.74 5.71
C LYS A 95 -22.24 -10.85 6.73
N GLN A 96 -21.01 -10.98 7.21
CA GLN A 96 -20.68 -11.94 8.27
C GLN A 96 -21.29 -11.56 9.63
N MET A 97 -21.34 -10.25 9.95
CA MET A 97 -22.01 -9.76 11.17
C MET A 97 -23.52 -10.03 11.15
N LEU A 98 -24.17 -9.89 9.99
CA LEU A 98 -25.59 -10.20 9.82
C LEU A 98 -25.91 -11.66 10.20
N ILE A 99 -25.07 -12.60 9.76
CA ILE A 99 -25.20 -14.03 10.13
C ILE A 99 -25.07 -14.21 11.65
N SER A 100 -24.21 -13.41 12.28
CA SER A 100 -23.97 -13.44 13.73
C SER A 100 -25.00 -12.63 14.54
N GLN A 101 -25.95 -11.95 13.87
CA GLN A 101 -26.95 -11.04 14.46
C GLN A 101 -26.38 -9.92 15.34
N LEU A 102 -25.13 -9.52 15.08
CA LEU A 102 -24.46 -8.46 15.82
C LEU A 102 -24.58 -7.13 15.07
N ASP A 103 -25.39 -6.20 15.59
CA ASP A 103 -25.50 -4.81 15.09
C ASP A 103 -25.62 -4.70 13.55
N PRO A 104 -26.66 -5.34 12.95
CA PRO A 104 -26.79 -5.43 11.51
C PRO A 104 -27.02 -4.04 10.88
N LEU A 105 -26.58 -3.90 9.62
CA LEU A 105 -26.86 -2.71 8.84
C LEU A 105 -28.36 -2.62 8.52
N THR A 106 -28.93 -1.43 8.56
CA THR A 106 -30.28 -1.18 8.07
C THR A 106 -30.32 -1.22 6.54
N GLU A 107 -31.49 -1.45 5.94
CA GLU A 107 -31.65 -1.42 4.47
C GLU A 107 -31.16 -0.11 3.85
N GLN A 108 -31.46 1.02 4.50
CA GLN A 108 -30.99 2.34 4.07
C GLN A 108 -29.46 2.44 4.09
N GLN A 109 -28.81 1.87 5.10
CA GLN A 109 -27.34 1.84 5.18
C GLN A 109 -26.74 0.95 4.10
N VAL A 110 -27.33 -0.22 3.87
CA VAL A 110 -26.90 -1.14 2.79
C VAL A 110 -26.98 -0.44 1.45
N MET A 111 -28.11 0.20 1.14
CA MET A 111 -28.28 0.97 -0.10
C MET A 111 -27.25 2.10 -0.20
N GLY A 112 -27.01 2.84 0.88
CA GLY A 112 -26.01 3.90 0.93
C GLY A 112 -24.58 3.41 0.64
N ILE A 113 -24.19 2.25 1.19
CA ILE A 113 -22.88 1.65 0.94
C ILE A 113 -22.74 1.19 -0.51
N TYR A 114 -23.76 0.57 -1.10
CA TYR A 114 -23.72 0.19 -2.52
C TYR A 114 -23.69 1.39 -3.44
N SER A 115 -24.44 2.46 -3.15
CA SER A 115 -24.35 3.72 -3.90
C SER A 115 -22.96 4.35 -3.80
N LEU A 116 -22.35 4.34 -2.61
CA LEU A 116 -20.99 4.83 -2.40
C LEU A 116 -19.96 3.98 -3.16
N GLN A 117 -20.13 2.66 -3.18
CA GLN A 117 -19.28 1.75 -3.96
C GLN A 117 -19.34 2.07 -5.46
N HIS A 118 -20.56 2.16 -5.99
CA HIS A 118 -20.79 2.41 -7.41
C HIS A 118 -20.22 3.76 -7.85
N SER A 119 -20.51 4.83 -7.10
CA SER A 119 -19.96 6.16 -7.38
C SER A 119 -18.44 6.22 -7.26
N SER A 120 -17.85 5.54 -6.27
CA SER A 120 -16.39 5.43 -6.14
C SER A 120 -15.79 4.70 -7.34
N GLN A 121 -16.41 3.60 -7.78
CA GLN A 121 -15.95 2.85 -8.96
C GLN A 121 -15.98 3.70 -10.23
N GLN A 122 -17.03 4.48 -10.46
CA GLN A 122 -17.10 5.39 -11.61
C GLN A 122 -15.97 6.44 -11.60
N ALA A 123 -15.69 7.03 -10.43
CA ALA A 123 -14.60 7.98 -10.29
C ALA A 123 -13.23 7.32 -10.49
N GLU A 124 -13.03 6.10 -9.99
CA GLU A 124 -11.81 5.32 -10.21
C GLU A 124 -11.58 4.98 -11.68
N GLU A 125 -12.63 4.62 -12.41
CA GLU A 125 -12.59 4.33 -13.85
C GLU A 125 -12.21 5.59 -14.64
N ALA A 126 -12.86 6.72 -14.36
CA ALA A 126 -12.53 8.00 -15.00
C ALA A 126 -11.07 8.43 -14.73
N LEU A 127 -10.59 8.30 -13.48
CA LEU A 127 -9.21 8.60 -13.14
C LEU A 127 -8.23 7.66 -13.85
N SER A 128 -8.53 6.36 -13.90
CA SER A 128 -7.67 5.37 -14.56
C SER A 128 -7.57 5.65 -16.06
N GLN A 129 -8.70 5.92 -16.72
CA GLN A 129 -8.72 6.31 -18.15
C GLN A 129 -7.90 7.58 -18.41
N GLY A 130 -8.03 8.59 -17.55
CA GLY A 130 -7.23 9.83 -17.68
C GLY A 130 -5.72 9.57 -17.51
N LEU A 131 -5.34 8.66 -16.60
CA LEU A 131 -3.95 8.27 -16.41
C LEU A 131 -3.41 7.51 -17.64
N ASP A 132 -4.20 6.60 -18.21
CA ASP A 132 -3.83 5.86 -19.41
C ASP A 132 -3.64 6.82 -20.61
N GLN A 133 -4.51 7.82 -20.76
CA GLN A 133 -4.36 8.87 -21.77
C GLN A 133 -3.09 9.70 -21.57
N LEU A 134 -2.75 10.03 -20.31
CA LEU A 134 -1.50 10.72 -20.00
C LEU A 134 -0.29 9.87 -20.42
N GLN A 135 -0.31 8.57 -20.11
CA GLN A 135 0.76 7.64 -20.47
C GLN A 135 0.92 7.50 -21.99
N GLN A 136 -0.19 7.35 -22.73
CA GLN A 136 -0.14 7.32 -24.20
C GLN A 136 0.44 8.62 -24.76
N SER A 137 -0.03 9.76 -24.26
CA SER A 137 0.46 11.08 -24.66
C SER A 137 1.96 11.26 -24.38
N LEU A 138 2.48 10.66 -23.30
CA LEU A 138 3.91 10.62 -22.99
C LEU A 138 4.68 9.77 -23.99
N VAL A 139 4.19 8.56 -24.30
CA VAL A 139 4.80 7.66 -25.30
C VAL A 139 4.91 8.36 -26.65
N ASP A 140 3.83 8.96 -27.13
CA ASP A 140 3.80 9.68 -28.41
C ASP A 140 4.80 10.85 -28.41
N THR A 141 4.91 11.55 -27.27
CA THR A 141 5.87 12.65 -27.12
C THR A 141 7.30 12.15 -27.15
N ILE A 142 7.63 11.02 -26.53
CA ILE A 142 9.00 10.48 -26.49
C ILE A 142 9.37 9.86 -27.84
N ALA A 143 8.44 9.23 -28.53
CA ALA A 143 8.67 8.57 -29.82
C ALA A 143 8.65 9.54 -31.02
N GLY A 144 7.94 10.67 -30.93
CA GLY A 144 7.53 11.47 -32.09
C GLY A 144 8.45 12.62 -32.55
N GLY A 145 9.73 12.67 -32.19
CA GLY A 145 10.61 13.83 -32.47
C GLY A 145 11.75 13.55 -33.46
N PRO A 146 12.07 14.49 -34.38
CA PRO A 146 13.31 14.42 -35.15
C PRO A 146 14.53 14.57 -34.22
N VAL A 147 15.60 13.82 -34.48
CA VAL A 147 16.83 13.72 -33.64
C VAL A 147 17.45 15.09 -33.29
N ILE A 148 17.13 16.13 -34.06
CA ILE A 148 17.74 17.46 -34.00
C ILE A 148 17.15 18.32 -32.85
N ASP A 149 15.96 18.01 -32.32
CA ASP A 149 15.29 18.78 -31.24
C ASP A 149 14.86 17.92 -30.03
N GLY A 150 15.72 16.98 -29.64
CA GLY A 150 15.44 16.08 -28.52
C GLY A 150 15.25 16.78 -27.16
N MET A 151 15.89 17.94 -26.94
CA MET A 151 15.76 18.67 -25.68
C MET A 151 14.36 19.29 -25.50
N GLN A 152 13.82 19.94 -26.52
CA GLN A 152 12.47 20.53 -26.45
C GLN A 152 11.40 19.44 -26.26
N GLN A 153 11.58 18.30 -26.94
CA GLN A 153 10.72 17.13 -26.80
C GLN A 153 10.72 16.58 -25.36
N MET A 154 11.90 16.47 -24.73
CA MET A 154 12.01 16.04 -23.34
C MET A 154 11.42 17.06 -22.36
N ALA A 155 11.52 18.36 -22.63
CA ALA A 155 10.86 19.39 -21.82
C ALA A 155 9.32 19.25 -21.84
N VAL A 156 8.74 18.95 -23.00
CA VAL A 156 7.30 18.67 -23.12
C VAL A 156 6.92 17.38 -22.38
N ALA A 157 7.72 16.31 -22.52
CA ALA A 157 7.49 15.06 -21.80
C ALA A 157 7.56 15.26 -20.27
N LEU A 158 8.52 16.05 -19.79
CA LEU A 158 8.64 16.39 -18.37
C LEU A 158 7.41 17.15 -17.87
N GLY A 159 6.90 18.12 -18.64
CA GLY A 159 5.67 18.84 -18.32
C GLY A 159 4.45 17.91 -18.23
N LYS A 160 4.37 16.89 -19.10
CA LYS A 160 3.32 15.85 -19.01
C LYS A 160 3.50 14.96 -17.78
N LEU A 161 4.73 14.53 -17.45
CA LEU A 161 5.00 13.74 -16.24
C LEU A 161 4.58 14.47 -14.97
N ALA A 162 4.72 15.80 -14.92
CA ALA A 162 4.28 16.61 -13.78
C ALA A 162 2.76 16.48 -13.49
N ASN A 163 1.94 16.14 -14.49
CA ASN A 163 0.50 15.93 -14.30
C ASN A 163 0.18 14.69 -13.44
N LEU A 164 1.13 13.77 -13.23
CA LEU A 164 0.95 12.61 -12.34
C LEU A 164 0.60 13.03 -10.91
N GLU A 165 1.13 14.16 -10.43
CA GLU A 165 0.78 14.72 -9.10
C GLU A 165 -0.72 14.92 -8.97
N GLY A 166 -1.35 15.49 -10.01
CA GLY A 166 -2.79 15.74 -10.05
C GLY A 166 -3.62 14.45 -9.96
N PHE A 167 -3.17 13.34 -10.56
CA PHE A 167 -3.87 12.06 -10.49
C PHE A 167 -3.77 11.43 -9.11
N VAL A 168 -2.57 11.37 -8.51
CA VAL A 168 -2.37 10.82 -7.17
C VAL A 168 -3.18 11.61 -6.14
N ARG A 169 -3.18 12.94 -6.24
CA ARG A 169 -3.96 13.81 -5.35
C ARG A 169 -5.46 13.61 -5.49
N GLN A 170 -5.98 13.48 -6.71
CA GLN A 170 -7.40 13.18 -6.94
C GLN A 170 -7.80 11.80 -6.39
N ALA A 171 -6.93 10.79 -6.56
CA ALA A 171 -7.16 9.47 -6.00
C ALA A 171 -7.17 9.49 -4.46
N ASP A 172 -6.26 10.22 -3.82
CA ASP A 172 -6.25 10.38 -2.35
C ASP A 172 -7.47 11.17 -1.84
N ASN A 173 -7.91 12.21 -2.56
CA ASN A 173 -9.17 12.89 -2.23
C ASN A 173 -10.37 11.95 -2.28
N LEU A 174 -10.44 11.07 -3.30
CA LEU A 174 -11.51 10.08 -3.41
C LEU A 174 -11.49 9.12 -2.22
N ARG A 175 -10.31 8.61 -1.83
CA ARG A 175 -10.14 7.76 -0.64
C ARG A 175 -10.63 8.44 0.63
N GLN A 176 -10.19 9.67 0.85
CA GLN A 176 -10.58 10.45 2.02
C GLN A 176 -12.10 10.63 2.06
N GLN A 177 -12.70 11.07 0.95
CA GLN A 177 -14.14 11.23 0.85
C GLN A 177 -14.89 9.93 1.12
N THR A 178 -14.43 8.79 0.58
CA THR A 178 -15.04 7.48 0.84
C THR A 178 -15.04 7.13 2.32
N LEU A 179 -13.93 7.31 3.05
CA LEU A 179 -13.87 7.04 4.49
C LEU A 179 -14.83 7.93 5.29
N HIS A 180 -14.89 9.23 4.96
CA HIS A 180 -15.82 10.17 5.60
C HIS A 180 -17.28 9.82 5.30
N GLN A 181 -17.61 9.42 4.07
CA GLN A 181 -18.96 9.00 3.71
C GLN A 181 -19.37 7.70 4.42
N LEU A 182 -18.46 6.73 4.57
CA LEU A 182 -18.71 5.52 5.36
C LEU A 182 -19.10 5.88 6.80
N ARG A 183 -18.35 6.77 7.47
CA ARG A 183 -18.70 7.25 8.82
C ARG A 183 -20.06 7.94 8.87
N ARG A 184 -20.47 8.65 7.81
CA ARG A 184 -21.77 9.33 7.74
C ARG A 184 -22.94 8.35 7.58
N ILE A 185 -22.73 7.24 6.86
CA ILE A 185 -23.75 6.22 6.63
C ILE A 185 -23.95 5.36 7.88
N LEU A 186 -22.86 5.00 8.57
CA LEU A 186 -22.85 4.06 9.68
C LEU A 186 -23.21 4.72 11.02
N THR A 187 -23.76 3.94 11.96
CA THR A 187 -23.79 4.36 13.37
C THR A 187 -22.38 4.41 13.93
N VAL A 188 -22.17 5.06 15.09
CA VAL A 188 -20.83 5.15 15.69
C VAL A 188 -20.21 3.78 16.01
N ARG A 189 -21.03 2.82 16.44
CA ARG A 189 -20.57 1.45 16.75
C ARG A 189 -20.25 0.65 15.50
N GLN A 190 -21.06 0.78 14.46
CA GLN A 190 -20.79 0.19 13.17
C GLN A 190 -19.54 0.80 12.53
N ALA A 191 -19.37 2.12 12.62
CA ALA A 191 -18.18 2.82 12.15
C ALA A 191 -16.92 2.33 12.88
N ALA A 192 -16.95 2.23 14.21
CA ALA A 192 -15.82 1.69 14.99
C ALA A 192 -15.42 0.28 14.51
N ARG A 193 -16.39 -0.62 14.29
CA ARG A 193 -16.12 -1.98 13.78
C ARG A 193 -15.64 -1.97 12.32
N CYS A 194 -16.23 -1.13 11.48
CA CYS A 194 -15.81 -0.92 10.10
C CYS A 194 -14.33 -0.51 10.03
N PHE A 195 -13.94 0.48 10.83
CA PHE A 195 -12.57 0.97 10.87
C PHE A 195 -11.58 -0.05 11.46
N LEU A 196 -12.00 -0.88 12.41
CA LEU A 196 -11.21 -2.01 12.87
C LEU A 196 -10.98 -3.04 11.76
N VAL A 197 -12.00 -3.43 10.99
CA VAL A 197 -11.80 -4.41 9.92
C VAL A 197 -10.91 -3.87 8.79
N ILE A 198 -10.96 -2.56 8.52
CA ILE A 198 -10.05 -1.89 7.59
C ILE A 198 -8.60 -2.03 8.08
N GLY A 199 -8.34 -1.68 9.34
CA GLY A 199 -6.99 -1.78 9.91
C GLY A 199 -6.48 -3.22 9.99
N GLU A 200 -7.34 -4.17 10.36
CA GLU A 200 -7.00 -5.61 10.38
C GLU A 200 -6.70 -6.15 8.97
N TYR A 201 -7.43 -5.71 7.95
CA TYR A 201 -7.17 -6.06 6.56
C TYR A 201 -5.76 -5.63 6.13
N TYR A 202 -5.38 -4.37 6.37
CA TYR A 202 -4.04 -3.89 6.04
C TYR A 202 -2.95 -4.49 6.93
N GLY A 203 -3.23 -4.77 8.20
CA GLY A 203 -2.34 -5.51 9.09
C GLY A 203 -2.03 -6.90 8.54
N ARG A 204 -3.04 -7.63 8.05
CA ARG A 204 -2.85 -8.94 7.40
C ARG A 204 -2.09 -8.83 6.08
N LEU A 205 -2.35 -7.78 5.29
CA LEU A 205 -1.60 -7.53 4.07
C LEU A 205 -0.11 -7.31 4.33
N ARG A 206 0.23 -6.53 5.37
CA ARG A 206 1.61 -6.31 5.81
C ARG A 206 2.25 -7.60 6.33
N ALA A 207 1.52 -8.39 7.12
CA ALA A 207 2.00 -9.69 7.58
C ALA A 207 2.31 -10.63 6.41
N LEU A 208 1.44 -10.70 5.40
CA LEU A 208 1.67 -11.47 4.17
C LEU A 208 2.93 -11.00 3.43
N SER A 209 3.11 -9.68 3.33
CA SER A 209 4.28 -9.03 2.76
C SER A 209 5.57 -9.39 3.50
N SER A 210 5.56 -9.37 4.84
CA SER A 210 6.70 -9.81 5.67
C SER A 210 7.02 -11.29 5.47
N LEU A 211 6.01 -12.16 5.46
CA LEU A 211 6.18 -13.60 5.22
C LEU A 211 6.77 -13.89 3.85
N TRP A 212 6.33 -13.16 2.83
CA TRP A 212 6.90 -13.25 1.48
C TRP A 212 8.36 -12.83 1.47
N ALA A 213 8.72 -11.76 2.17
CA ALA A 213 10.10 -11.27 2.26
C ALA A 213 11.03 -12.26 2.99
N SER A 214 10.52 -13.00 3.98
CA SER A 214 11.29 -13.95 4.78
C SER A 214 11.41 -15.35 4.18
N ARG A 215 10.87 -15.60 2.98
CA ARG A 215 10.94 -16.93 2.36
C ARG A 215 12.41 -17.34 2.09
N PRO A 216 12.77 -18.63 2.24
CA PRO A 216 14.07 -19.12 1.80
C PRO A 216 14.26 -18.83 0.32
N ARG A 217 15.41 -18.24 -0.06
CA ARG A 217 15.83 -18.17 -1.45
C ARG A 217 16.78 -19.33 -1.66
N ASP A 218 16.43 -20.28 -2.51
CA ASP A 218 17.35 -21.35 -2.88
C ASP A 218 18.60 -20.72 -3.50
N THR A 219 19.67 -20.64 -2.72
CA THR A 219 21.03 -20.49 -3.24
C THR A 219 21.36 -21.78 -3.96
N LEU A 220 21.04 -21.84 -5.26
CA LEU A 220 21.74 -22.69 -6.21
C LEU A 220 23.21 -22.22 -6.26
N MET A 221 23.98 -22.59 -5.23
CA MET A 221 25.43 -22.64 -5.30
C MET A 221 25.76 -23.90 -6.09
N GLY A 222 26.40 -23.71 -7.23
CA GLY A 222 26.76 -24.78 -8.14
C GLY A 222 27.79 -25.73 -7.55
N ASP A 223 27.49 -27.02 -7.62
CA ASP A 223 28.52 -28.05 -7.75
C ASP A 223 29.02 -28.02 -9.22
N GLU A 224 29.86 -27.05 -9.55
CA GLU A 224 30.80 -27.19 -10.66
C GLU A 224 32.19 -27.42 -10.07
N ASN A 225 32.47 -28.64 -9.62
CA ASN A 225 33.85 -29.08 -9.42
C ASN A 225 34.00 -30.60 -9.57
N SER A 226 33.90 -31.10 -10.81
CA SER A 226 34.50 -32.38 -11.17
C SER A 226 34.88 -32.45 -12.65
N CYS A 227 35.99 -31.81 -13.01
CA CYS A 227 36.82 -32.23 -14.14
C CYS A 227 38.26 -32.33 -13.65
N GLN A 228 38.58 -33.42 -12.96
CA GLN A 228 39.96 -33.82 -12.72
C GLN A 228 40.57 -34.24 -14.06
N THR A 229 41.50 -33.46 -14.58
CA THR A 229 42.42 -33.92 -15.63
C THR A 229 43.64 -34.51 -14.94
N THR A 230 43.73 -35.84 -14.97
CA THR A 230 44.89 -36.64 -14.60
C THR A 230 46.02 -36.39 -15.59
N THR A 231 47.19 -35.93 -15.12
CA THR A 231 48.47 -36.24 -15.76
C THR A 231 49.54 -36.33 -14.69
N ASP A 232 49.97 -37.55 -14.43
CA ASP A 232 51.08 -37.91 -13.55
C ASP A 232 52.43 -37.40 -14.07
N LEU A 233 53.36 -37.22 -13.13
CA LEU A 233 54.82 -37.49 -13.17
C LEU A 233 55.66 -36.29 -12.71
N GLN A 234 56.13 -36.31 -11.46
CA GLN A 234 57.51 -36.72 -11.17
C GLN A 234 57.83 -36.71 -9.67
N MET A 235 58.45 -37.81 -9.27
CA MET A 235 59.11 -38.05 -7.99
C MET A 235 60.15 -36.96 -7.67
N VAL A 236 60.32 -36.64 -6.38
CA VAL A 236 61.52 -36.93 -5.57
C VAL A 236 61.31 -36.34 -4.18
N GLN A 237 61.22 -37.21 -3.17
CA GLN A 237 61.63 -36.89 -1.79
C GLN A 237 63.09 -37.35 -1.63
N PRO A 238 63.88 -36.66 -0.80
CA PRO A 238 64.22 -37.32 0.46
C PRO A 238 64.23 -36.38 1.69
N SER A 239 63.61 -36.91 2.75
CA SER A 239 64.04 -36.98 4.16
C SER A 239 64.88 -35.89 4.83
N GLN A 240 64.47 -35.64 6.09
CA GLN A 240 65.20 -35.26 7.32
C GLN A 240 64.73 -33.89 7.86
N SER A 241 64.50 -33.65 9.15
CA SER A 241 64.44 -34.45 10.38
C SER A 241 64.23 -33.46 11.55
N HIS A 242 63.63 -33.93 12.64
CA HIS A 242 63.76 -33.45 14.03
C HIS A 242 63.05 -32.16 14.52
N PHE A 243 62.06 -32.42 15.40
CA PHE A 243 61.90 -31.94 16.78
C PHE A 243 61.84 -30.43 17.12
N THR A 244 60.65 -30.04 17.57
CA THR A 244 60.28 -29.34 18.82
C THR A 244 61.05 -28.09 19.29
N ASN A 245 60.31 -27.03 19.62
CA ASN A 245 59.89 -26.78 21.02
C ASN A 245 59.00 -25.52 21.15
N PHE A 246 58.05 -25.66 22.09
CA PHE A 246 57.11 -24.70 22.70
C PHE A 246 55.88 -24.26 21.90
#